data_AF-A0A838SRU9-F1
#
_entry.id   AF-A0A838SRU9-F1
#
_cell.length_a   1.000
_cell.length_b   1.000
_cell.length_c   1.000
_cell.angle_alpha   90.00
_cell.angle_beta   90.00
_cell.angle_gamma   90.00
#
_symmetry.space_group_name_H-M   'P 1'
#
loop_
_entity.id
_entity.type
_entity.pdbx_description
1 polymer ?
#
loop_
_entity_poly.entity_id
_entity_poly.type
_entity_poly.pdbx_seq_one_letter_code
_entity_poly.pdbx_strand_id
1 'polypeptide(L)'
;RFLDRHPQAEPVVLIVTDGEPTAHLRRDGTPYFDWPPSPETIELTLGEVDKMTRRGATLNVFSLDDDPRLAAFVEEVARRNGGRVFTPDADRLGTYVVSDYLRQRRGARPDSRRGHGRARTA
;
A
#
# COMPACT_ATOMS: atom_id res chain seq x y z
N ARG A 1 2.13 -1.27 16.14
CA ARG A 1 2.97 -0.68 15.06
C ARG A 1 2.26 0.56 14.51
N PHE A 2 2.83 1.36 13.59
CA PHE A 2 2.36 2.72 13.24
C PHE A 2 0.85 2.84 12.99
N LEU A 3 0.26 1.92 12.21
CA LEU A 3 -1.18 1.90 11.91
C LEU A 3 -2.04 1.73 13.17
N ASP A 4 -1.66 0.81 14.07
CA ASP A 4 -2.41 0.55 15.31
C ASP A 4 -2.41 1.78 16.26
N ARG A 5 -1.43 2.68 16.11
CA ARG A 5 -1.38 3.94 16.88
C ARG A 5 -2.25 5.06 16.30
N HIS A 6 -2.76 4.89 15.08
CA HIS A 6 -3.58 5.88 14.38
C HIS A 6 -4.89 5.27 13.85
N PRO A 7 -5.75 4.72 14.74
CA PRO A 7 -6.96 4.00 14.32
C PRO A 7 -8.02 4.87 13.66
N GLN A 8 -7.93 6.21 13.82
CA GLN A 8 -8.87 7.17 13.22
C GLN A 8 -8.47 7.60 11.80
N ALA A 9 -7.27 7.23 11.33
CA ALA A 9 -6.79 7.55 10.00
C ALA A 9 -7.17 6.45 9.00
N GLU A 10 -7.37 6.82 7.74
CA GLU A 10 -7.43 5.85 6.65
C GLU A 10 -6.02 5.24 6.46
N PRO A 11 -5.84 3.92 6.64
CA PRO A 11 -4.52 3.30 6.59
C PRO A 11 -4.08 3.11 5.13
N VAL A 12 -3.33 4.07 4.60
CA VAL A 12 -2.76 4.02 3.25
C VAL A 12 -1.24 3.84 3.33
N VAL A 13 -0.72 2.86 2.60
CA VAL A 13 0.72 2.60 2.47
C VAL A 13 1.12 2.83 1.01
N LEU A 14 2.03 3.79 0.81
CA LEU A 14 2.63 4.07 -0.49
C LEU A 14 3.99 3.36 -0.56
N ILE A 15 4.16 2.47 -1.53
CA ILE A 15 5.42 1.78 -1.80
C ILE A 15 5.97 2.31 -3.12
N VAL A 16 7.22 2.75 -3.12
CA VAL A 16 7.94 3.17 -4.32
C VAL A 16 9.22 2.36 -4.36
N THR A 17 9.43 1.56 -5.42
CA THR A 17 10.57 0.62 -5.51
C THR A 17 11.04 0.46 -6.95
N ASP A 18 12.34 0.28 -7.12
CA ASP A 18 13.03 -0.03 -8.39
C ASP A 18 13.44 -1.52 -8.48
N GLY A 19 13.21 -2.31 -7.44
CA GLY A 19 13.54 -3.74 -7.43
C GLY A 19 12.71 -4.55 -6.46
N GLU A 20 12.84 -5.88 -6.56
CA GLU A 20 12.34 -6.82 -5.57
C GLU A 20 12.90 -6.51 -4.17
N PRO A 21 12.20 -6.90 -3.08
CA PRO A 21 12.75 -6.69 -1.75
C PRO A 21 14.02 -7.53 -1.55
N THR A 22 15.09 -6.88 -1.09
CA THR A 22 16.43 -7.47 -0.85
C THR A 22 16.77 -7.58 0.64
N ALA A 23 15.81 -7.27 1.49
CA ALA A 23 15.99 -7.22 2.93
C ALA A 23 14.74 -7.61 3.70
N HIS A 24 14.95 -8.22 4.86
CA HIS A 24 13.87 -8.50 5.80
C HIS A 24 14.38 -8.40 7.25
N LEU A 25 13.45 -8.34 8.21
CA LEU A 25 13.77 -8.45 9.63
C LEU A 25 13.64 -9.90 10.08
N ARG A 26 14.69 -10.44 10.68
CA ARG A 26 14.65 -11.74 11.36
C ARG A 26 13.79 -11.66 12.61
N ARG A 27 13.49 -12.81 13.20
CA ARG A 27 12.60 -12.92 14.38
C ARG A 27 13.11 -12.15 15.60
N ASP A 28 14.41 -12.03 15.75
CA ASP A 28 15.07 -11.24 16.80
C ASP A 28 15.13 -9.73 16.48
N GLY A 29 14.56 -9.31 15.34
CA GLY A 29 14.56 -7.93 14.88
C GLY A 29 15.84 -7.51 14.16
N THR A 30 16.81 -8.41 13.99
CA THR A 30 18.03 -8.10 13.23
C THR A 30 17.71 -7.99 11.74
N PRO A 31 18.24 -6.97 11.04
CA PRO A 31 18.06 -6.86 9.60
C PRO A 31 18.97 -7.85 8.87
N TYR A 32 18.42 -8.51 7.86
CA TYR A 32 19.15 -9.37 6.94
C TYR A 32 19.01 -8.81 5.52
N PHE A 33 20.09 -8.91 4.74
CA PHE A 33 20.18 -8.38 3.38
C PHE A 33 20.85 -9.41 2.47
N ASP A 34 20.34 -9.57 1.26
CA ASP A 34 20.89 -10.47 0.25
C ASP A 34 20.65 -9.98 -1.19
N TRP A 35 21.62 -10.28 -2.06
CA TRP A 35 21.51 -10.05 -3.50
C TRP A 35 22.12 -11.23 -4.28
N PRO A 36 21.36 -11.88 -5.19
CA PRO A 36 19.92 -11.71 -5.41
C PRO A 36 19.10 -12.05 -4.14
N PRO A 37 17.86 -11.54 -4.01
CA PRO A 37 17.03 -11.80 -2.84
C PRO A 37 16.73 -13.30 -2.69
N SER A 38 16.85 -13.81 -1.47
CA SER A 38 16.47 -15.19 -1.15
C SER A 38 14.96 -15.37 -1.21
N PRO A 39 14.49 -16.61 -1.43
CA PRO A 39 13.09 -16.95 -1.28
C PRO A 39 12.50 -16.52 0.08
N GLU A 40 13.28 -16.62 1.17
CA GLU A 40 12.86 -16.19 2.51
C GLU A 40 12.58 -14.68 2.56
N THR A 41 13.43 -13.84 1.94
CA THR A 41 13.21 -12.39 1.86
C THR A 41 11.88 -12.06 1.16
N ILE A 42 11.57 -12.73 0.04
CA ILE A 42 10.31 -12.56 -0.68
C ILE A 42 9.11 -12.99 0.20
N GLU A 43 9.18 -14.19 0.78
CA GLU A 43 8.11 -14.77 1.60
C GLU A 43 7.78 -13.90 2.82
N LEU A 44 8.80 -13.44 3.55
CA LEU A 44 8.62 -12.61 4.73
C LEU A 44 8.05 -11.24 4.37
N THR A 45 8.47 -10.66 3.24
CA THR A 45 7.93 -9.38 2.76
C THR A 45 6.45 -9.51 2.38
N LEU A 46 6.08 -10.57 1.66
CA LEU A 46 4.67 -10.86 1.35
C LEU A 46 3.86 -11.16 2.61
N GLY A 47 4.46 -11.78 3.63
CA GLY A 47 3.85 -11.96 4.94
C GLY A 47 3.55 -10.64 5.67
N GLU A 48 4.37 -9.60 5.49
CA GLU A 48 4.06 -8.25 5.97
C GLU A 48 2.93 -7.60 5.17
N VAL A 49 2.89 -7.80 3.85
CA VAL A 49 1.75 -7.38 3.01
C VAL A 49 0.45 -7.97 3.53
N ASP A 50 0.42 -9.28 3.80
CA ASP A 50 -0.78 -9.95 4.36
C ASP A 50 -1.18 -9.39 5.73
N LYS A 51 -0.20 -9.05 6.58
CA LYS A 51 -0.45 -8.41 7.88
C LYS A 51 -1.06 -7.02 7.71
N MET A 52 -0.66 -6.26 6.69
CA MET A 52 -1.21 -4.93 6.40
C MET A 52 -2.61 -5.04 5.78
N THR A 53 -2.83 -5.97 4.86
CA THR A 53 -4.16 -6.27 4.31
C THR A 53 -5.16 -6.62 5.40
N ARG A 54 -4.78 -7.48 6.36
CA ARG A 54 -5.66 -7.83 7.50
C ARG A 54 -6.02 -6.64 8.40
N ARG A 55 -5.22 -5.57 8.37
CA ARG A 55 -5.48 -4.31 9.09
C ARG A 55 -6.30 -3.31 8.27
N GLY A 56 -6.78 -3.71 7.08
CA GLY A 56 -7.51 -2.85 6.17
C GLY A 56 -6.63 -1.81 5.47
N ALA A 57 -5.30 -1.97 5.50
CA ALA A 57 -4.41 -1.01 4.86
C ALA A 57 -4.45 -1.17 3.34
N THR A 58 -4.69 -0.07 2.62
CA THR A 58 -4.58 -0.04 1.15
C THR A 58 -3.13 0.20 0.76
N LEU A 59 -2.55 -0.72 0.00
CA LEU A 59 -1.19 -0.59 -0.54
C LEU A 59 -1.27 -0.07 -1.98
N ASN A 60 -0.60 1.04 -2.25
CA ASN A 60 -0.38 1.56 -3.59
C ASN A 60 1.11 1.40 -3.92
N VAL A 61 1.43 0.58 -4.91
CA VAL A 61 2.82 0.28 -5.30
C VAL A 61 3.16 0.98 -6.60
N PHE A 62 4.28 1.69 -6.61
CA PHE A 62 4.86 2.35 -7.76
C PHE A 62 6.19 1.66 -8.09
N SER A 63 6.17 0.84 -9.15
CA SER A 63 7.33 0.14 -9.69
C SER A 63 8.06 1.08 -10.65
N LEU A 64 9.36 1.32 -10.42
CA LEU A 64 10.17 2.23 -11.22
C LEU A 64 10.99 1.56 -12.32
N ASP A 65 11.07 0.23 -12.28
CA ASP A 65 11.78 -0.62 -13.22
C ASP A 65 10.81 -1.67 -13.81
N ASP A 66 11.19 -2.25 -14.95
CA ASP A 66 10.46 -3.27 -15.70
C ASP A 66 11.05 -4.69 -15.54
N ASP A 67 11.97 -4.88 -14.58
CA ASP A 67 12.53 -6.19 -14.24
C ASP A 67 11.41 -7.26 -14.04
N PRO A 68 11.48 -8.42 -14.71
CA PRO A 68 10.44 -9.44 -14.64
C PRO A 68 10.18 -9.99 -13.24
N ARG A 69 11.20 -10.03 -12.37
CA ARG A 69 11.08 -10.51 -11.00
C ARG A 69 10.37 -9.47 -10.14
N LEU A 70 10.70 -8.19 -10.31
CA LEU A 70 9.95 -7.08 -9.70
C LEU A 70 8.48 -7.11 -10.14
N ALA A 71 8.21 -7.29 -11.44
CA ALA A 71 6.85 -7.38 -11.96
C ALA A 71 6.05 -8.51 -11.29
N ALA A 72 6.64 -9.71 -11.17
CA ALA A 72 6.02 -10.86 -10.51
C ALA A 72 5.76 -10.60 -9.01
N PHE A 73 6.72 -10.00 -8.31
CA PHE A 73 6.55 -9.62 -6.91
C PHE A 73 5.39 -8.64 -6.73
N VAL A 74 5.34 -7.60 -7.56
CA VAL A 74 4.32 -6.55 -7.48
C VAL A 74 2.92 -7.08 -7.84
N GLU A 75 2.81 -8.00 -8.80
CA GLU A 75 1.56 -8.71 -9.11
C GLU A 75 1.04 -9.48 -7.89
N GLU A 76 1.93 -10.16 -7.17
CA GLU A 76 1.57 -10.91 -5.96
C GLU A 76 1.13 -9.98 -4.81
N VAL A 77 1.73 -8.79 -4.68
CA VAL A 77 1.27 -7.75 -3.74
C VAL A 77 -0.14 -7.30 -4.10
N ALA A 78 -0.41 -7.03 -5.39
CA ALA A 78 -1.73 -6.62 -5.85
C ALA A 78 -2.80 -7.68 -5.55
N ARG A 79 -2.47 -8.95 -5.84
CA ARG A 79 -3.36 -10.09 -5.61
C ARG A 79 -3.71 -10.27 -4.13
N ARG A 80 -2.74 -10.05 -3.23
CA ARG A 80 -2.94 -10.20 -1.77
C ARG A 80 -3.64 -9.03 -1.12
N ASN A 81 -3.36 -7.79 -1.54
CA ASN A 81 -3.90 -6.60 -0.89
C ASN A 81 -5.20 -6.08 -1.52
N GLY A 82 -5.39 -6.26 -2.83
CA GLY A 82 -6.48 -5.60 -3.58
C GLY A 82 -6.24 -4.10 -3.79
N GLY A 83 -5.06 -3.62 -3.42
CA GLY A 83 -4.58 -2.28 -3.72
C GLY A 83 -4.15 -2.12 -5.18
N ARG A 84 -3.48 -1.01 -5.50
CA ARG A 84 -3.15 -0.66 -6.89
C ARG A 84 -1.66 -0.75 -7.14
N VAL A 85 -1.34 -1.17 -8.35
CA VAL A 85 0.02 -1.19 -8.90
C VAL A 85 0.09 -0.20 -10.03
N PHE A 86 1.14 0.61 -10.01
CA PHE A 86 1.48 1.54 -11.05
C PHE A 86 2.88 1.19 -11.55
N THR A 87 3.01 1.02 -12.87
CA THR A 87 4.28 0.96 -13.60
C THR A 87 4.41 2.24 -14.42
N PRO A 88 4.63 3.42 -13.77
CA PRO A 88 4.83 4.65 -14.51
C PRO A 88 6.17 4.60 -15.25
N ASP A 89 6.22 5.16 -16.46
CA ASP A 89 7.49 5.69 -16.97
C ASP A 89 8.07 6.60 -15.88
N ALA A 90 9.35 6.43 -15.52
CA ALA A 90 9.98 7.14 -14.40
C ALA A 90 9.74 8.67 -14.45
N ASP A 91 9.67 9.25 -15.65
CA ASP A 91 9.40 10.66 -15.93
C ASP A 91 7.99 11.14 -15.53
N ARG A 92 7.04 10.22 -15.30
CA ARG A 92 5.62 10.52 -15.02
C ARG A 92 5.18 10.14 -13.61
N LEU A 93 6.06 9.52 -12.82
CA LEU A 93 5.79 9.06 -11.45
C LEU A 93 5.13 10.14 -10.59
N GLY A 94 5.68 11.37 -10.63
CA GLY A 94 5.18 12.49 -9.83
C GLY A 94 3.72 12.83 -10.10
N THR A 95 3.30 12.84 -11.37
CA THR A 95 1.91 13.15 -11.75
C THR A 95 0.94 12.06 -11.27
N TYR A 96 1.34 10.79 -11.35
CA TYR A 96 0.51 9.66 -10.91
C TYR A 96 0.35 9.64 -9.39
N VAL A 97 1.43 9.78 -8.62
CA VAL A 97 1.38 9.81 -7.14
C VAL A 97 0.46 10.93 -6.65
N VAL A 98 0.59 12.14 -7.21
CA VAL A 98 -0.26 13.28 -6.83
C VAL A 98 -1.72 13.04 -7.20
N SER A 99 -1.98 12.55 -8.41
CA SER A 99 -3.34 12.24 -8.86
C SER A 99 -4.00 11.18 -7.98
N ASP A 100 -3.22 10.18 -7.57
CA ASP A 100 -3.65 9.09 -6.71
C ASP A 100 -4.07 9.58 -5.32
N TYR A 101 -3.16 10.31 -4.66
CA TYR A 101 -3.39 10.90 -3.35
C TYR A 101 -4.63 11.81 -3.35
N LEU A 102 -4.80 12.65 -4.39
CA LEU A 102 -5.95 13.53 -4.52
C LEU A 102 -7.26 12.77 -4.74
N ARG A 103 -7.24 11.64 -5.45
CA ARG A 103 -8.43 10.81 -5.69
C ARG A 103 -8.89 10.12 -4.41
N GLN A 104 -7.95 9.60 -3.62
CA GLN A 104 -8.24 8.96 -2.34
C GLN A 104 -8.83 9.95 -1.33
N ARG A 105 -8.24 11.15 -1.22
CA ARG A 105 -8.78 12.23 -0.35
C ARG A 105 -10.20 12.68 -0.73
N ARG A 106 -10.59 12.57 -2.01
CA ARG A 106 -11.94 12.95 -2.46
C ARG A 106 -12.99 11.88 -2.14
N GLY A 107 -12.60 10.60 -2.09
CA GLY A 107 -13.49 9.48 -1.71
C GLY A 107 -13.80 9.42 -0.20
N ALA A 108 -12.92 9.97 0.64
CA ALA A 108 -13.05 9.95 2.10
C ALA A 108 -13.98 11.03 2.69
N ARG A 109 -14.77 11.77 1.88
CA ARG A 109 -15.79 12.68 2.42
C ARG A 109 -17.04 11.87 2.81
N PRO A 110 -17.44 11.83 4.09
CA PRO A 110 -18.75 11.30 4.44
C PRO A 110 -19.80 12.19 3.77
N ASP A 111 -20.71 11.58 3.02
CA ASP A 111 -21.86 12.28 2.44
C ASP A 111 -22.72 12.86 3.58
N SER A 112 -22.59 14.16 3.83
CA SER A 112 -23.38 14.89 4.82
C SER A 112 -24.76 15.29 4.30
N ARG A 113 -25.31 14.61 3.28
CA ARG A 113 -26.63 14.88 2.72
C ARG A 113 -27.66 13.78 2.96
N ARG A 114 -27.86 13.34 4.21
CA ARG A 114 -29.17 12.82 4.65
C ARG A 114 -29.46 13.25 6.08
N GLY A 115 -30.36 14.22 6.24
CA GLY A 115 -30.84 14.65 7.56
C GLY A 115 -31.48 16.04 7.60
N HIS A 116 -32.32 16.39 6.63
CA HIS A 116 -33.23 17.53 6.78
C HIS A 116 -34.67 17.04 6.67
N GLY A 117 -35.34 16.90 7.81
CA GLY A 117 -36.68 16.35 7.93
C GLY A 117 -37.37 16.80 9.22
N ARG A 118 -37.56 18.12 9.34
CA ARG A 118 -38.60 18.88 10.05
C ARG A 118 -39.15 18.35 11.40
N ALA A 119 -39.01 19.22 12.41
CA ALA A 119 -39.81 19.28 13.62
C ALA A 119 -41.32 19.24 13.37
N ARG A 120 -42.08 18.59 14.27
CA ARG A 120 -43.41 19.05 14.71
C ARG A 120 -43.65 18.69 16.19
N THR A 121 -44.10 19.72 16.89
CA THR A 121 -44.81 19.81 18.16
C THR A 121 -45.87 18.74 18.41
N ALA A 122 -45.92 18.23 19.64
CA ALA A 122 -47.10 18.18 20.53
C ALA A 122 -46.63 17.81 21.95
#